data_AF-A0A660R179-F1
#
_entry.id   AF-A0A660R179-F1
#
_cell.length_a   1.000
_cell.length_b   1.000
_cell.length_c   1.000
_cell.angle_alpha   90.00
_cell.angle_beta   90.00
_cell.angle_gamma   90.00
#
_symmetry.space_group_name_H-M   'P 1'
#
loop_
_entity.id
_entity.type
_entity.pdbx_description
1 polymer ?
#
loop_
_entity_poly.entity_id
_entity_poly.type
_entity_poly.pdbx_seq_one_letter_code
_entity_poly.pdbx_strand_id
1 'polypeptide(L)'
;MGAVKFRDVMDWPLIIGVIAFLSVVFTVLGFWHRSIQEKEDQRLARAIKDSEAQGSNQALTQHPQIDINQCIGCGSCVQACPEHGVLALVEGKARLVNAAHCVGHGCCETACPVGALVVGLGDISSRSDIPVLSNERETSVPGIFIAGELGGIGLIRHAIAQGKEVAETIHSRLKGDDLSVGGDDPLDVLIVGCGPSGISASLRAHELGLNFSIIEQDGIGGSVRKYPRSKMTLTQPVDLPVYGRMKRTQYVKEELIELWENVLGESGIDVQSGVKLTGLEHRADGTLIASTSAGIIPCRNCILSLGRRGTPRRLGVPGEDSEKVLYQLVDAADYTHQNLLVVGGGDSAIEAALALAAQPGNRVILSYRRHAFFRIKARNRERIEAAQQEGRIEVLFNSQVEHFESGQALLILNSSEGGRVGERQVSADSVFVFAGGEPPYPLLKSIGVHFGGEVEKLREAG
;
A
#
# COMPACT_ATOMS: atom_id res chain seq x y z
N MET A 1 -46.65 34.78 -72.50
CA MET A 1 -46.98 35.10 -71.10
C MET A 1 -47.78 33.96 -70.52
N GLY A 2 -47.20 33.23 -69.57
CA GLY A 2 -47.79 32.06 -68.92
C GLY A 2 -46.78 31.49 -67.93
N ALA A 3 -46.71 32.10 -66.76
CA ALA A 3 -45.79 31.71 -65.69
C ALA A 3 -46.18 30.33 -65.15
N VAL A 4 -45.33 29.33 -65.38
CA VAL A 4 -45.41 28.05 -64.66
C VAL A 4 -44.92 28.32 -63.25
N LYS A 5 -45.88 28.48 -62.34
CA LYS A 5 -45.64 28.58 -60.90
C LYS A 5 -45.00 27.27 -60.45
N PHE A 6 -43.70 27.30 -60.14
CA PHE A 6 -43.05 26.33 -59.25
C PHE A 6 -43.61 26.57 -57.84
N ARG A 7 -44.82 26.09 -57.62
CA ARG A 7 -45.46 26.02 -56.32
C ARG A 7 -45.74 24.54 -56.09
N ASP A 8 -45.23 24.07 -54.94
CA ASP A 8 -45.52 22.77 -54.33
C ASP A 8 -44.67 21.63 -54.94
N VAL A 9 -43.94 20.82 -54.18
CA VAL A 9 -44.30 20.23 -52.89
C VAL A 9 -43.03 20.02 -52.05
N MET A 10 -42.63 21.01 -51.27
CA MET A 10 -41.97 20.70 -50.02
C MET A 10 -43.11 20.59 -49.02
N ASP A 11 -43.45 19.36 -48.63
CA ASP A 11 -44.61 19.04 -47.81
C ASP A 11 -44.32 19.51 -46.37
N TRP A 12 -44.35 20.83 -46.18
CA TRP A 12 -44.09 21.52 -44.92
C TRP A 12 -44.85 20.93 -43.72
N PRO A 13 -46.12 20.49 -43.86
CA PRO A 13 -46.82 19.80 -42.78
C PRO A 13 -46.12 18.50 -42.35
N LEU A 14 -45.59 17.74 -43.31
CA LEU A 14 -44.86 16.50 -43.05
C LEU A 14 -43.52 16.76 -42.37
N ILE A 15 -42.78 17.79 -42.83
CA ILE A 15 -41.50 18.19 -42.23
C ILE A 15 -41.71 18.72 -40.80
N ILE A 16 -42.71 19.58 -40.59
CA ILE A 16 -43.07 20.08 -39.25
C ILE A 16 -43.50 18.92 -38.34
N GLY A 17 -44.27 17.97 -38.85
CA GLY A 17 -44.68 16.76 -38.12
C GLY A 17 -43.48 15.90 -37.70
N VAL A 18 -42.50 15.70 -38.59
CA VAL A 18 -41.27 14.95 -38.30
C VAL A 18 -40.42 15.68 -37.26
N ILE A 19 -40.25 17.01 -37.37
CA ILE A 19 -39.49 17.81 -36.40
C ILE A 19 -40.17 17.78 -35.03
N ALA A 20 -41.50 17.92 -34.97
CA ALA A 20 -42.29 17.85 -33.74
C ALA A 20 -42.17 16.45 -33.10
N PHE A 21 -42.24 15.38 -33.91
CA PHE A 21 -42.06 14.01 -33.43
C PHE A 21 -40.65 13.78 -32.88
N LEU A 22 -39.61 14.17 -33.63
CA LEU A 22 -38.21 14.04 -33.17
C LEU A 22 -37.95 14.84 -31.90
N SER A 23 -38.47 16.06 -31.78
CA SER A 23 -38.32 16.87 -30.57
C SER A 23 -39.02 16.24 -29.35
N VAL A 24 -40.21 15.65 -29.52
CA VAL A 24 -40.86 14.86 -28.46
C VAL A 24 -40.02 13.63 -28.09
N VAL A 25 -39.52 12.88 -29.07
CA VAL A 25 -38.65 11.71 -28.84
C VAL A 25 -37.37 12.10 -28.08
N PHE A 26 -36.68 13.17 -28.50
CA PHE A 26 -35.50 13.68 -27.80
C PHE A 26 -35.81 14.14 -26.37
N THR A 27 -36.97 14.75 -26.14
CA THR A 27 -37.40 15.19 -24.80
C THR A 27 -37.68 13.98 -23.90
N VAL A 28 -38.38 12.96 -24.40
CA VAL A 28 -38.67 11.72 -23.67
C VAL A 28 -37.38 10.95 -23.37
N LEU A 29 -36.49 10.80 -24.36
CA LEU A 29 -35.18 10.17 -24.17
C LEU A 29 -34.32 10.95 -23.18
N GLY A 30 -34.33 12.28 -23.23
CA GLY A 30 -33.63 13.13 -22.26
C GLY A 30 -34.17 12.97 -20.84
N PHE A 31 -35.49 12.92 -20.66
CA PHE A 31 -36.10 12.68 -19.36
C PHE A 31 -35.81 11.28 -18.82
N TRP A 32 -35.87 10.27 -19.68
CA TRP A 32 -35.54 8.88 -19.33
C TRP A 32 -34.06 8.75 -18.92
N HIS A 33 -33.15 9.32 -19.70
CA HIS A 33 -31.72 9.36 -19.40
C HIS A 33 -31.44 10.07 -18.07
N ARG A 34 -32.09 11.22 -17.83
CA ARG A 34 -31.96 11.97 -16.57
C ARG A 34 -32.48 11.17 -15.38
N SER A 35 -33.62 10.49 -15.52
CA SER A 35 -34.17 9.64 -14.46
C SER A 35 -33.26 8.45 -14.11
N ILE A 36 -32.59 7.86 -15.11
CA ILE A 36 -31.60 6.80 -14.89
C ILE A 36 -30.39 7.36 -14.14
N GLN A 37 -29.85 8.51 -14.59
CA GLN A 37 -28.72 9.18 -13.93
C GLN A 37 -29.05 9.53 -12.48
N GLU A 38 -30.21 10.12 -12.20
CA GLU A 38 -30.62 10.47 -10.83
C GLU A 38 -30.69 9.24 -9.91
N LYS A 39 -31.16 8.09 -10.41
CA LYS A 39 -31.17 6.83 -9.64
C LYS A 39 -29.77 6.29 -9.38
N GLU A 40 -28.87 6.42 -10.35
CA GLU A 40 -27.48 5.98 -10.25
C GLU A 40 -26.69 6.87 -9.28
N ASP A 41 -26.84 8.19 -9.38
CA ASP A 41 -26.28 9.18 -8.46
C ASP A 41 -26.78 8.93 -7.02
N GLN A 42 -28.06 8.63 -6.82
CA GLN A 42 -28.60 8.28 -5.50
C GLN A 42 -27.98 6.98 -4.94
N ARG A 43 -27.75 5.96 -5.77
CA ARG A 43 -27.07 4.73 -5.35
C ARG A 43 -25.61 5.01 -4.97
N LEU A 44 -24.89 5.78 -5.77
CA LEU A 44 -23.50 6.14 -5.49
C LEU A 44 -23.39 6.99 -4.22
N ALA A 45 -24.27 7.96 -4.03
CA ALA A 45 -24.33 8.77 -2.80
C ALA A 45 -24.58 7.91 -1.55
N ARG A 46 -25.41 6.86 -1.67
CA ARG A 46 -25.60 5.89 -0.58
C ARG A 46 -24.35 5.07 -0.33
N ALA A 47 -23.66 4.59 -1.37
CA ALA A 47 -22.41 3.87 -1.25
C ALA A 47 -21.30 4.71 -0.56
N ILE A 48 -21.24 6.03 -0.85
CA ILE A 48 -20.35 6.95 -0.13
C ILE A 48 -20.68 6.96 1.37
N LYS A 49 -21.96 7.17 1.73
CA LYS A 49 -22.39 7.18 3.14
C LYS A 49 -22.10 5.86 3.87
N ASP A 50 -22.33 4.73 3.20
CA ASP A 50 -22.04 3.41 3.76
C ASP A 50 -20.52 3.23 3.98
N SER A 51 -19.69 3.73 3.05
CA SER A 51 -18.24 3.76 3.17
C SER A 51 -17.75 4.67 4.32
N GLU A 52 -18.39 5.82 4.53
CA GLU A 52 -18.13 6.70 5.66
C GLU A 52 -18.44 6.02 7.00
N ALA A 53 -19.61 5.38 7.11
CA ALA A 53 -20.03 4.66 8.31
C ALA A 53 -19.07 3.49 8.65
N GLN A 54 -18.48 2.86 7.64
CA GLN A 54 -17.51 1.78 7.79
C GLN A 54 -16.06 2.29 8.02
N GLY A 55 -15.84 3.60 7.95
CA GLY A 55 -14.52 4.21 8.06
C GLY A 55 -13.58 3.82 6.91
N SER A 56 -14.14 3.55 5.73
CA SER A 56 -13.45 3.24 4.46
C SER A 56 -13.47 4.41 3.46
N ASN A 57 -14.06 5.54 3.84
CA ASN A 57 -14.09 6.78 3.06
C ASN A 57 -12.72 7.47 2.90
N GLN A 58 -11.74 7.10 3.73
CA GLN A 58 -10.38 7.63 3.67
C GLN A 58 -9.41 6.58 3.15
N ALA A 59 -8.61 6.95 2.14
CA ALA A 59 -7.54 6.11 1.64
C ALA A 59 -6.37 6.13 2.64
N LEU A 60 -5.87 4.96 3.01
CA LEU A 60 -4.73 4.82 3.92
C LEU A 60 -3.40 5.15 3.22
N THR A 61 -3.39 5.12 1.89
CA THR A 61 -2.22 5.24 1.00
C THR A 61 -2.48 6.28 -0.11
N GLN A 62 -1.59 6.30 -1.10
CA GLN A 62 -1.75 7.07 -2.33
C GLN A 62 -3.15 6.87 -2.95
N HIS A 63 -3.83 7.96 -3.26
CA HIS A 63 -5.15 7.94 -3.88
C HIS A 63 -5.31 9.09 -4.88
N PRO A 64 -6.27 8.99 -5.81
CA PRO A 64 -6.55 10.05 -6.76
C PRO A 64 -7.03 11.32 -6.04
N GLN A 65 -6.29 12.41 -6.21
CA GLN A 65 -6.76 13.76 -5.98
C GLN A 65 -7.28 14.31 -7.29
N ILE A 66 -8.53 14.78 -7.30
CA ILE A 66 -9.23 15.18 -8.52
C ILE A 66 -9.53 16.67 -8.43
N ASP A 67 -9.07 17.43 -9.42
CA ASP A 67 -9.50 18.80 -9.64
C ASP A 67 -10.86 18.78 -10.36
N ILE A 68 -11.90 19.18 -9.63
CA ILE A 68 -13.27 19.15 -10.13
C ILE A 68 -13.51 20.21 -11.21
N ASN A 69 -12.75 21.31 -11.17
CA ASN A 69 -12.85 22.37 -12.15
C ASN A 69 -12.24 21.94 -13.49
N GLN A 70 -11.13 21.20 -13.46
CA GLN A 70 -10.49 20.66 -14.66
C GLN A 70 -11.16 19.38 -15.20
N CYS A 71 -11.83 18.61 -14.34
CA CYS A 71 -12.46 17.35 -14.73
C CYS A 71 -13.58 17.55 -15.77
N ILE A 72 -13.44 16.95 -16.95
CA ILE A 72 -14.45 17.01 -18.02
C ILE A 72 -15.55 15.93 -17.94
N GLY A 73 -15.49 15.03 -16.95
CA GLY A 73 -16.56 14.04 -16.72
C GLY A 73 -16.60 12.85 -17.67
N CYS A 74 -15.55 12.63 -18.47
CA CYS A 74 -15.52 11.58 -19.50
C CYS A 74 -15.51 10.14 -18.96
N GLY A 75 -15.20 9.91 -17.69
CA GLY A 75 -15.21 8.58 -17.06
C GLY A 75 -14.02 7.67 -17.39
N SER A 76 -13.03 8.10 -18.19
CA SER A 76 -11.85 7.27 -18.52
C SER A 76 -11.10 6.77 -17.29
N CYS A 77 -11.00 7.59 -16.25
CA CYS A 77 -10.37 7.22 -14.97
C CYS A 77 -11.15 6.14 -14.21
N VAL A 78 -12.48 6.14 -14.30
CA VAL A 78 -13.35 5.13 -13.69
C VAL A 78 -13.16 3.78 -14.38
N GLN A 79 -13.16 3.79 -15.71
CA GLN A 79 -12.98 2.58 -16.53
C GLN A 79 -11.56 2.00 -16.42
N ALA A 80 -10.55 2.85 -16.27
CA ALA A 80 -9.16 2.43 -16.14
C ALA A 80 -8.80 1.83 -14.76
N CYS A 81 -9.69 1.91 -13.76
CA CYS A 81 -9.41 1.42 -12.41
C CYS A 81 -9.66 -0.11 -12.31
N PRO A 82 -8.63 -0.95 -12.12
CA PRO A 82 -8.76 -2.41 -12.04
C PRO A 82 -9.35 -2.90 -10.71
N GLU A 83 -9.35 -2.07 -9.65
CA GLU A 83 -9.96 -2.44 -8.37
C GLU A 83 -11.49 -2.34 -8.41
N HIS A 84 -12.03 -1.58 -9.37
CA HIS A 84 -13.44 -1.26 -9.55
C HIS A 84 -14.09 -0.55 -8.33
N GLY A 85 -15.04 0.35 -8.57
CA GLY A 85 -15.79 1.03 -7.50
C GLY A 85 -14.99 2.01 -6.62
N VAL A 86 -13.69 2.22 -6.88
CA VAL A 86 -12.86 3.25 -6.22
C VAL A 86 -13.31 4.65 -6.66
N LEU A 87 -13.45 4.83 -7.97
CA LEU A 87 -13.92 6.06 -8.61
C LEU A 87 -15.29 5.84 -9.22
N ALA A 88 -16.11 6.89 -9.23
CA ALA A 88 -17.34 6.93 -10.01
C ALA A 88 -17.56 8.34 -10.56
N LEU A 89 -18.47 8.47 -11.54
CA LEU A 89 -19.01 9.75 -11.93
C LEU A 89 -20.19 10.08 -11.01
N VAL A 90 -20.06 11.17 -10.27
CA VAL A 90 -21.14 11.72 -9.44
C VAL A 90 -21.38 13.14 -9.93
N GLU A 91 -22.63 13.44 -10.29
CA GLU A 91 -23.01 14.74 -10.88
C GLU A 91 -22.15 15.09 -12.12
N GLY A 92 -21.85 14.08 -12.94
CA GLY A 92 -21.05 14.25 -14.17
C GLY A 92 -19.56 14.53 -13.94
N LYS A 93 -19.05 14.37 -12.71
CA LYS A 93 -17.63 14.59 -12.40
C LYS A 93 -17.05 13.36 -11.70
N ALA A 94 -15.78 13.08 -11.93
CA ALA A 94 -15.10 12.01 -11.22
C ALA A 94 -15.04 12.33 -9.72
N ARG A 95 -15.38 11.33 -8.89
CA ARG A 95 -15.30 11.37 -7.43
C ARG A 95 -14.75 10.07 -6.89
N LEU A 96 -14.09 10.17 -5.75
CA LEU A 96 -13.67 9.02 -4.96
C LEU A 96 -14.87 8.53 -4.15
N VAL A 97 -15.24 7.25 -4.33
CA VAL A 97 -16.41 6.64 -3.68
C VAL A 97 -15.97 5.63 -2.61
N ASN A 98 -14.99 4.79 -2.94
CA ASN A 98 -14.42 3.80 -2.01
C ASN A 98 -12.91 3.97 -1.91
N ALA A 99 -12.49 5.03 -1.22
CA ALA A 99 -11.09 5.39 -1.06
C ALA A 99 -10.22 4.25 -0.50
N ALA A 100 -10.73 3.49 0.47
CA ALA A 100 -10.01 2.35 1.06
C ALA A 100 -9.72 1.20 0.09
N HIS A 101 -10.44 1.10 -1.03
CA HIS A 101 -10.14 0.11 -2.08
C HIS A 101 -9.04 0.59 -3.03
N CYS A 102 -8.67 1.86 -2.99
CA CYS A 102 -7.61 2.37 -3.83
C CYS A 102 -6.27 1.78 -3.40
N VAL A 103 -5.56 1.17 -4.35
CA VAL A 103 -4.18 0.68 -4.15
C VAL A 103 -3.11 1.64 -4.70
N GLY A 104 -3.51 2.80 -5.22
CA GLY A 104 -2.58 3.83 -5.71
C GLY A 104 -1.85 3.49 -7.02
N HIS A 105 -2.33 2.53 -7.82
CA HIS A 105 -1.63 2.02 -9.01
C HIS A 105 -1.44 3.05 -10.16
N GLY A 106 -2.13 4.19 -10.13
CA GLY A 106 -1.90 5.29 -11.08
C GLY A 106 -2.58 5.20 -12.45
N CYS A 107 -3.27 4.11 -12.80
CA CYS A 107 -3.87 3.99 -14.15
C CYS A 107 -4.93 5.06 -14.42
N CYS A 108 -5.65 5.52 -13.38
CA CYS A 108 -6.62 6.59 -13.53
C CYS A 108 -5.98 7.94 -13.88
N GLU A 109 -4.78 8.22 -13.36
CA GLU A 109 -4.02 9.43 -13.67
C GLU A 109 -3.53 9.38 -15.12
N THR A 110 -2.93 8.26 -15.53
CA THR A 110 -2.50 8.06 -16.93
C THR A 110 -3.66 8.12 -17.92
N ALA A 111 -4.85 7.64 -17.53
CA ALA A 111 -6.03 7.65 -18.38
C ALA A 111 -6.73 9.01 -18.45
N CYS A 112 -6.34 10.00 -17.63
CA CYS A 112 -6.99 11.30 -17.62
C CYS A 112 -6.53 12.14 -18.83
N PRO A 113 -7.40 12.42 -19.82
CA PRO A 113 -6.99 13.14 -21.03
C PRO A 113 -6.68 14.63 -20.78
N VAL A 114 -7.12 15.16 -19.65
CA VAL A 114 -7.00 16.59 -19.29
C VAL A 114 -6.12 16.83 -18.06
N GLY A 115 -5.49 15.78 -17.51
CA GLY A 115 -4.64 15.89 -16.33
C GLY A 115 -5.37 16.31 -15.04
N ALA A 116 -6.70 16.23 -15.01
CA ALA A 116 -7.54 16.66 -13.88
C ALA A 116 -7.42 15.80 -12.61
N LEU A 117 -6.58 14.77 -12.61
CA LEU A 117 -6.32 14.00 -11.41
C LEU A 117 -4.87 13.52 -11.33
N VAL A 118 -4.35 13.49 -10.11
CA VAL A 118 -3.02 12.98 -9.78
C VAL A 118 -3.17 11.96 -8.68
N VAL A 119 -2.51 10.81 -8.81
CA VAL A 119 -2.48 9.80 -7.76
C VAL A 119 -1.32 10.16 -6.84
N GLY A 120 -1.64 10.72 -5.68
CA GLY A 120 -0.67 11.24 -4.73
C GLY A 120 -1.00 10.82 -3.31
N LEU A 121 -0.09 11.12 -2.38
CA LEU A 121 -0.46 11.12 -0.96
C LEU A 121 -1.46 12.26 -0.76
N GLY A 122 -2.57 11.99 -0.07
CA GLY A 122 -3.59 12.99 0.23
C GLY A 122 -3.07 14.14 1.09
N ASP A 123 -3.96 14.87 1.74
CA ASP A 123 -3.55 15.73 2.85
C ASP A 123 -2.93 14.88 3.98
N ILE A 124 -1.60 14.95 4.11
CA ILE A 124 -0.83 14.23 5.13
C ILE A 124 -0.60 15.07 6.39
N SER A 125 -1.09 16.31 6.46
CA SER A 125 -0.88 17.21 7.59
C SER A 125 -1.38 16.64 8.92
N SER A 126 -2.40 15.79 8.87
CA SER A 126 -3.00 15.10 10.03
C SER A 126 -2.50 13.66 10.23
N ARG A 127 -1.59 13.17 9.38
CA ARG A 127 -1.11 11.77 9.39
C ARG A 127 0.10 11.61 10.28
N SER A 128 -0.13 11.22 11.53
CA SER A 128 0.92 10.94 12.53
C SER A 128 1.78 9.70 12.25
N ASP A 129 1.44 8.94 11.21
CA ASP A 129 2.10 7.70 10.78
C ASP A 129 2.93 7.87 9.49
N ILE A 130 3.05 9.10 8.96
CA ILE A 130 3.84 9.44 7.78
C ILE A 130 4.90 10.48 8.16
N PRO A 131 6.20 10.22 7.90
CA PRO A 131 7.26 11.22 8.08
C PRO A 131 7.07 12.45 7.20
N VAL A 132 7.43 13.62 7.71
CA VAL A 132 7.51 14.85 6.91
C VAL A 132 8.76 14.79 6.04
N LEU A 133 8.59 14.94 4.73
CA LEU A 133 9.67 14.88 3.75
C LEU A 133 9.68 16.13 2.87
N SER A 134 10.88 16.56 2.47
CA SER A 134 11.05 17.55 1.40
C SER A 134 10.65 16.96 0.04
N ASN A 135 10.61 17.79 -1.01
CA ASN A 135 10.40 17.33 -2.39
C ASN A 135 11.47 16.32 -2.83
N GLU A 136 12.67 16.44 -2.27
CA GLU A 136 13.81 15.56 -2.50
C GLU A 136 13.81 14.31 -1.60
N ARG A 137 12.73 14.13 -0.82
CA ARG A 137 12.52 13.03 0.13
C ARG A 137 13.47 13.00 1.33
N GLU A 138 14.11 14.13 1.61
CA GLU A 138 14.89 14.35 2.83
C GLU A 138 13.95 14.53 4.03
N THR A 139 14.32 13.98 5.18
CA THR A 139 13.55 14.11 6.43
C THR A 139 13.75 15.50 7.07
N SER A 140 13.14 15.72 8.24
CA SER A 140 13.45 16.88 9.08
C SER A 140 14.87 16.90 9.62
N VAL A 141 15.63 15.81 9.45
CA VAL A 141 17.02 15.68 9.84
C VAL A 141 17.88 15.68 8.57
N PRO A 142 18.80 16.65 8.41
CA PRO A 142 19.65 16.77 7.22
C PRO A 142 20.46 15.50 6.93
N GLY A 143 20.67 15.19 5.65
CA GLY A 143 21.45 14.03 5.20
C GLY A 143 20.72 12.69 5.35
N ILE A 144 19.51 12.67 5.90
CA ILE A 144 18.69 11.46 6.05
C ILE A 144 17.51 11.53 5.08
N PHE A 145 17.38 10.51 4.24
CA PHE A 145 16.35 10.40 3.21
C PHE A 145 15.46 9.17 3.44
N ILE A 146 14.21 9.23 2.99
CA ILE A 146 13.26 8.12 3.08
C ILE A 146 12.75 7.70 1.70
N ALA A 147 12.90 6.41 1.38
CA ALA A 147 12.46 5.83 0.11
C ALA A 147 11.60 4.57 0.30
N GLY A 148 10.55 4.44 -0.53
CA GLY A 148 9.61 3.32 -0.50
C GLY A 148 8.46 3.51 0.47
N GLU A 149 7.95 2.38 0.99
CA GLU A 149 6.72 2.32 1.78
C GLU A 149 6.72 3.24 3.00
N LEU A 150 7.90 3.49 3.58
CA LEU A 150 8.04 4.35 4.75
C LEU A 150 7.57 5.80 4.50
N GLY A 151 7.71 6.29 3.26
CA GLY A 151 7.18 7.59 2.82
C GLY A 151 5.69 7.57 2.48
N GLY A 152 4.95 6.49 2.80
CA GLY A 152 3.50 6.39 2.60
C GLY A 152 3.05 5.69 1.30
N ILE A 153 3.98 5.25 0.45
CA ILE A 153 3.67 4.64 -0.87
C ILE A 153 4.19 3.20 -0.93
N GLY A 154 3.29 2.22 -0.81
CA GLY A 154 3.63 0.79 -0.67
C GLY A 154 3.75 -0.02 -1.97
N LEU A 155 3.79 0.62 -3.15
CA LEU A 155 3.91 -0.10 -4.43
C LEU A 155 5.37 -0.28 -4.84
N ILE A 156 5.71 -1.49 -5.30
CA ILE A 156 7.06 -1.87 -5.76
C ILE A 156 7.60 -0.88 -6.81
N ARG A 157 6.78 -0.49 -7.80
CA ARG A 157 7.17 0.48 -8.84
C ARG A 157 7.60 1.83 -8.28
N HIS A 158 6.88 2.33 -7.29
CA HIS A 158 7.17 3.63 -6.68
C HIS A 158 8.37 3.53 -5.74
N ALA A 159 8.49 2.43 -5.00
CA ALA A 159 9.66 2.17 -4.19
C ALA A 159 10.94 2.16 -5.04
N ILE A 160 10.93 1.48 -6.19
CA ILE A 160 12.06 1.46 -7.13
C ILE A 160 12.36 2.87 -7.65
N ALA A 161 11.36 3.61 -8.12
CA ALA A 161 11.55 4.96 -8.64
C ALA A 161 12.13 5.91 -7.57
N GLN A 162 11.60 5.87 -6.34
CA GLN A 162 12.06 6.71 -5.23
C GLN A 162 13.48 6.35 -4.78
N GLY A 163 13.83 5.06 -4.74
CA GLY A 163 15.19 4.65 -4.41
C GLY A 163 16.22 5.21 -5.39
N LYS A 164 15.90 5.14 -6.70
CA LYS A 164 16.71 5.72 -7.76
C LYS A 164 16.86 7.23 -7.62
N GLU A 165 15.73 7.94 -7.48
CA GLU A 165 15.68 9.40 -7.37
C GLU A 165 16.51 9.93 -6.20
N VAL A 166 16.39 9.31 -5.02
CA VAL A 166 17.15 9.73 -3.83
C VAL A 166 18.66 9.55 -4.04
N ALA A 167 19.10 8.45 -4.66
CA ALA A 167 20.51 8.25 -4.97
C ALA A 167 21.05 9.31 -5.95
N GLU A 168 20.24 9.70 -6.94
CA GLU A 168 20.58 10.78 -7.89
C GLU A 168 20.67 12.15 -7.20
N THR A 169 19.75 12.44 -6.28
CA THR A 169 19.78 13.66 -5.45
C THR A 169 21.05 13.74 -4.63
N ILE A 170 21.40 12.67 -3.90
CA ILE A 170 22.60 12.62 -3.06
C ILE A 170 23.86 12.85 -3.91
N HIS A 171 23.99 12.15 -5.03
CA HIS A 171 25.12 12.33 -5.94
C HIS A 171 25.22 13.77 -6.47
N SER A 172 24.08 14.39 -6.80
CA SER A 172 24.05 15.77 -7.29
C SER A 172 24.45 16.78 -6.22
N ARG A 173 24.02 16.60 -4.96
CA ARG A 173 24.42 17.43 -3.82
C ARG A 173 25.92 17.30 -3.54
N LEU A 174 26.45 16.08 -3.48
CA LEU A 174 27.88 15.85 -3.28
C LEU A 174 28.75 16.55 -4.34
N LYS A 175 28.32 16.53 -5.61
CA LYS A 175 28.99 17.28 -6.68
C LYS A 175 28.86 18.79 -6.54
N GLY A 176 27.73 19.29 -6.06
CA GLY A 176 27.49 20.72 -5.85
C GLY A 176 28.28 21.31 -4.68
N ASP A 177 28.54 20.50 -3.64
CA ASP A 177 29.31 20.88 -2.45
C ASP A 177 30.84 20.75 -2.63
N ASP A 178 31.32 20.53 -3.86
CA ASP A 178 32.72 20.23 -4.20
C ASP A 178 33.33 19.07 -3.37
N LEU A 179 32.48 18.16 -2.89
CA LEU A 179 32.92 16.98 -2.15
C LEU A 179 33.36 15.87 -3.12
N SER A 180 34.44 15.16 -2.77
CA SER A 180 34.92 14.02 -3.55
C SER A 180 33.93 12.86 -3.48
N VAL A 181 33.30 12.52 -4.60
CA VAL A 181 32.51 11.30 -4.75
C VAL A 181 33.44 10.09 -4.80
N GLY A 182 33.08 9.02 -4.08
CA GLY A 182 33.80 7.75 -4.11
C GLY A 182 35.06 7.70 -3.22
N GLY A 183 35.20 8.60 -2.24
CA GLY A 183 36.29 8.57 -1.25
C GLY A 183 36.11 7.47 -0.19
N ASP A 184 37.16 7.10 0.54
CA ASP A 184 37.20 5.87 1.35
C ASP A 184 36.44 5.93 2.71
N ASP A 185 36.42 7.07 3.41
CA ASP A 185 35.76 7.24 4.73
C ASP A 185 35.46 8.73 5.01
N PRO A 186 34.24 9.13 5.43
CA PRO A 186 33.01 8.32 5.56
C PRO A 186 32.37 7.96 4.22
N LEU A 187 31.52 6.91 4.22
CA LEU A 187 30.72 6.52 3.06
C LEU A 187 29.95 7.73 2.50
N ASP A 188 29.81 7.84 1.18
CA ASP A 188 28.93 8.84 0.57
C ASP A 188 27.48 8.62 1.00
N VAL A 189 27.06 7.34 1.02
CA VAL A 189 25.71 6.95 1.41
C VAL A 189 25.66 5.57 2.08
N LEU A 190 24.96 5.50 3.22
CA LEU A 190 24.52 4.24 3.81
C LEU A 190 23.07 3.95 3.38
N ILE A 191 22.80 2.76 2.87
CA ILE A 191 21.45 2.32 2.49
C ILE A 191 20.96 1.30 3.52
N VAL A 192 19.84 1.59 4.15
CA VAL A 192 19.29 0.74 5.22
C VAL A 192 18.01 0.08 4.75
N GLY A 193 18.05 -1.24 4.59
CA GLY A 193 17.00 -2.07 4.02
C GLY A 193 17.32 -2.52 2.60
N CYS A 194 17.08 -3.78 2.30
CA CYS A 194 17.26 -4.39 0.98
C CYS A 194 15.91 -4.82 0.37
N GLY A 195 14.87 -3.99 0.58
CA GLY A 195 13.62 -4.06 -0.17
C GLY A 195 13.71 -3.40 -1.55
N PRO A 196 12.59 -3.29 -2.30
CA PRO A 196 12.61 -2.74 -3.66
C PRO A 196 13.25 -1.34 -3.79
N SER A 197 13.04 -0.45 -2.82
CA SER A 197 13.66 0.87 -2.81
C SER A 197 15.16 0.83 -2.51
N GLY A 198 15.59 0.02 -1.53
CA GLY A 198 17.01 -0.13 -1.20
C GLY A 198 17.82 -0.81 -2.31
N ILE A 199 17.24 -1.81 -2.97
CA ILE A 199 17.83 -2.46 -4.15
C ILE A 199 18.00 -1.44 -5.28
N SER A 200 16.96 -0.66 -5.59
CA SER A 200 17.05 0.38 -6.62
C SER A 200 18.07 1.46 -6.27
N ALA A 201 18.10 1.90 -5.01
CA ALA A 201 19.05 2.90 -4.52
C ALA A 201 20.50 2.42 -4.62
N SER A 202 20.78 1.16 -4.24
CA SER A 202 22.13 0.58 -4.31
C SER A 202 22.60 0.39 -5.74
N LEU A 203 21.74 -0.12 -6.64
CA LEU A 203 22.07 -0.24 -8.05
C LEU A 203 22.35 1.13 -8.69
N ARG A 204 21.57 2.16 -8.33
CA ARG A 204 21.81 3.51 -8.83
C ARG A 204 23.06 4.14 -8.23
N ALA A 205 23.33 3.95 -6.93
CA ALA A 205 24.54 4.40 -6.28
C ALA A 205 25.79 3.78 -6.92
N HIS A 206 25.75 2.49 -7.24
CA HIS A 206 26.77 1.77 -7.99
C HIS A 206 26.99 2.37 -9.38
N GLU A 207 25.92 2.59 -10.15
CA GLU A 207 26.00 3.20 -11.49
C GLU A 207 26.60 4.63 -11.46
N LEU A 208 26.38 5.37 -10.37
CA LEU A 208 26.88 6.73 -10.17
C LEU A 208 28.29 6.78 -9.55
N GLY A 209 28.87 5.63 -9.17
CA GLY A 209 30.19 5.55 -8.55
C GLY A 209 30.27 6.12 -7.14
N LEU A 210 29.16 6.14 -6.40
CA LEU A 210 29.16 6.51 -4.98
C LEU A 210 29.90 5.45 -4.14
N ASN A 211 30.61 5.86 -3.10
CA ASN A 211 31.05 4.93 -2.07
C ASN A 211 29.86 4.64 -1.12
N PHE A 212 29.34 3.43 -1.15
CA PHE A 212 28.15 3.07 -0.38
C PHE A 212 28.25 1.69 0.27
N SER A 213 27.41 1.49 1.28
CA SER A 213 27.11 0.17 1.83
C SER A 213 25.61 -0.01 1.96
N ILE A 214 25.14 -1.25 1.86
CA ILE A 214 23.75 -1.63 2.09
C ILE A 214 23.66 -2.66 3.21
N ILE A 215 22.85 -2.36 4.23
CA ILE A 215 22.60 -3.22 5.39
C ILE A 215 21.13 -3.69 5.40
N GLU A 216 20.89 -4.93 5.79
CA GLU A 216 19.55 -5.51 5.89
C GLU A 216 19.45 -6.37 7.15
N GLN A 217 18.37 -6.21 7.93
CA GLN A 217 18.18 -6.94 9.18
C GLN A 217 17.77 -8.40 8.94
N ASP A 218 17.03 -8.68 7.86
CA ASP A 218 16.51 -10.00 7.52
C ASP A 218 17.24 -10.55 6.29
N GLY A 219 16.68 -10.34 5.09
CA GLY A 219 17.36 -10.63 3.84
C GLY A 219 16.66 -10.01 2.64
N ILE A 220 17.24 -10.25 1.47
CA ILE A 220 16.92 -9.56 0.22
C ILE A 220 15.42 -9.64 -0.12
N GLY A 221 14.86 -8.50 -0.54
CA GLY A 221 13.47 -8.33 -0.96
C GLY A 221 12.53 -7.75 0.09
N GLY A 222 12.97 -7.58 1.34
CA GLY A 222 12.22 -6.90 2.40
C GLY A 222 10.80 -7.45 2.57
N SER A 223 9.79 -6.56 2.53
CA SER A 223 8.37 -6.94 2.67
C SER A 223 7.92 -8.00 1.66
N VAL A 224 8.47 -8.02 0.44
CA VAL A 224 8.10 -8.97 -0.61
C VAL A 224 8.52 -10.40 -0.26
N ARG A 225 9.70 -10.56 0.35
CA ARG A 225 10.20 -11.88 0.80
C ARG A 225 9.25 -12.54 1.80
N LYS A 226 8.53 -11.72 2.59
CA LYS A 226 7.61 -12.14 3.64
C LYS A 226 6.21 -12.51 3.12
N TYR A 227 5.95 -12.36 1.82
CA TYR A 227 4.69 -12.80 1.22
C TYR A 227 4.58 -14.34 1.19
N PRO A 228 3.35 -14.88 1.19
CA PRO A 228 3.12 -16.30 0.95
C PRO A 228 3.71 -16.76 -0.38
N ARG A 229 4.04 -18.05 -0.48
CA ARG A 229 4.54 -18.64 -1.73
C ARG A 229 3.59 -18.42 -2.90
N SER A 230 4.16 -18.21 -4.08
CA SER A 230 3.42 -18.00 -5.34
C SER A 230 2.51 -16.76 -5.33
N LYS A 231 2.67 -15.84 -4.35
CA LYS A 231 1.92 -14.58 -4.35
C LYS A 231 2.32 -13.76 -5.58
N MET A 232 1.33 -13.30 -6.33
CA MET A 232 1.54 -12.34 -7.40
C MET A 232 1.91 -10.98 -6.79
N THR A 233 3.00 -10.37 -7.25
CA THR A 233 3.58 -9.18 -6.60
C THR A 233 3.60 -7.97 -7.53
N LEU A 234 4.36 -8.09 -8.62
CA LEU A 234 4.49 -7.06 -9.63
C LEU A 234 3.58 -7.42 -10.80
N THR A 235 2.75 -6.48 -11.24
CA THR A 235 1.78 -6.68 -12.32
C THR A 235 2.01 -5.78 -13.53
N GLN A 236 3.09 -4.98 -13.49
CA GLN A 236 3.53 -4.13 -14.60
C GLN A 236 5.07 -4.10 -14.67
N PRO A 237 5.67 -4.07 -15.86
CA PRO A 237 7.12 -3.91 -15.99
C PRO A 237 7.59 -2.58 -15.43
N VAL A 238 8.74 -2.60 -14.76
CA VAL A 238 9.42 -1.40 -14.25
C VAL A 238 10.85 -1.37 -14.77
N ASP A 239 11.44 -0.18 -14.80
CA ASP A 239 12.84 0.01 -15.14
C ASP A 239 13.67 -0.03 -13.86
N LEU A 240 14.64 -0.95 -13.80
CA LEU A 240 15.55 -1.11 -12.68
C LEU A 240 16.94 -0.58 -13.07
N PRO A 241 17.63 0.22 -12.23
CA PRO A 241 18.98 0.68 -12.54
C PRO A 241 19.93 -0.49 -12.80
N VAL A 242 20.93 -0.29 -13.68
CA VAL A 242 21.88 -1.31 -14.17
C VAL A 242 21.24 -2.44 -15.03
N TYR A 243 20.07 -2.93 -14.67
CA TYR A 243 19.39 -4.04 -15.37
C TYR A 243 18.53 -3.60 -16.57
N GLY A 244 17.95 -2.39 -16.52
CA GLY A 244 17.03 -1.88 -17.52
C GLY A 244 15.58 -2.35 -17.33
N ARG A 245 14.82 -2.40 -18.43
CA ARG A 245 13.38 -2.74 -18.42
C ARG A 245 13.17 -4.20 -18.04
N MET A 246 12.36 -4.45 -17.00
CA MET A 246 11.98 -5.81 -16.63
C MET A 246 11.24 -6.54 -17.76
N LYS A 247 11.68 -7.78 -18.04
CA LYS A 247 11.26 -8.55 -19.23
C LYS A 247 9.81 -9.00 -19.19
N ARG A 248 9.29 -9.35 -18.01
CA ARG A 248 7.92 -9.84 -17.82
C ARG A 248 7.00 -8.73 -17.33
N THR A 249 5.72 -8.87 -17.65
CA THR A 249 4.65 -8.00 -17.13
C THR A 249 4.22 -8.40 -15.73
N GLN A 250 4.36 -9.66 -15.35
CA GLN A 250 3.96 -10.19 -14.06
C GLN A 250 5.08 -11.03 -13.44
N TYR A 251 5.22 -10.94 -12.12
CA TYR A 251 6.15 -11.76 -11.34
C TYR A 251 5.45 -12.29 -10.09
N VAL A 252 5.62 -13.59 -9.86
CA VAL A 252 5.39 -14.16 -8.53
C VAL A 252 6.56 -13.84 -7.60
N LYS A 253 6.34 -13.93 -6.30
CA LYS A 253 7.33 -13.59 -5.26
C LYS A 253 8.70 -14.22 -5.54
N GLU A 254 8.77 -15.53 -5.75
CA GLU A 254 10.02 -16.27 -5.84
C GLU A 254 10.87 -15.80 -7.03
N GLU A 255 10.24 -15.63 -8.20
CA GLU A 255 10.90 -15.13 -9.41
C GLU A 255 11.42 -13.70 -9.23
N LEU A 256 10.70 -12.87 -8.48
CA LEU A 256 11.11 -11.49 -8.22
C LEU A 256 12.29 -11.42 -7.25
N ILE A 257 12.30 -12.28 -6.21
CA ILE A 257 13.44 -12.38 -5.29
C ILE A 257 14.69 -12.87 -6.04
N GLU A 258 14.56 -13.94 -6.83
CA GLU A 258 15.66 -14.48 -7.62
C GLU A 258 16.23 -13.45 -8.60
N LEU A 259 15.36 -12.69 -9.26
CA LEU A 259 15.80 -11.59 -10.13
C LEU A 259 16.62 -10.55 -9.36
N TRP A 260 16.20 -10.14 -8.17
CA TRP A 260 16.93 -9.16 -7.37
C TRP A 260 18.28 -9.69 -6.87
N GLU A 261 18.32 -10.93 -6.40
CA GLU A 261 19.55 -11.59 -5.98
C GLU A 261 20.56 -11.67 -7.14
N ASN A 262 20.09 -12.06 -8.33
CA ASN A 262 20.93 -12.11 -9.53
C ASN A 262 21.46 -10.73 -9.93
N VAL A 263 20.60 -9.70 -9.97
CA VAL A 263 21.00 -8.35 -10.38
C VAL A 263 22.02 -7.74 -9.41
N LEU A 264 21.83 -7.94 -8.10
CA LEU A 264 22.80 -7.49 -7.09
C LEU A 264 24.14 -8.22 -7.23
N GLY A 265 24.09 -9.55 -7.40
CA GLY A 265 25.27 -10.39 -7.57
C GLY A 265 26.06 -10.09 -8.85
N GLU A 266 25.39 -9.93 -9.98
CA GLU A 266 26.00 -9.54 -11.27
C GLU A 266 26.60 -8.13 -11.20
N SER A 267 26.03 -7.23 -10.39
CA SER A 267 26.55 -5.88 -10.15
C SER A 267 27.69 -5.85 -9.11
N GLY A 268 28.04 -6.98 -8.49
CA GLY A 268 29.07 -7.04 -7.45
C GLY A 268 28.72 -6.29 -6.15
N ILE A 269 27.42 -6.05 -5.90
CA ILE A 269 26.96 -5.33 -4.71
C ILE A 269 26.81 -6.33 -3.56
N ASP A 270 27.65 -6.18 -2.54
CA ASP A 270 27.57 -7.00 -1.32
C ASP A 270 26.56 -6.43 -0.33
N VAL A 271 25.60 -7.27 0.11
CA VAL A 271 24.54 -6.89 1.04
C VAL A 271 24.84 -7.47 2.42
N GLN A 272 25.06 -6.58 3.39
CA GLN A 272 25.31 -6.98 4.78
C GLN A 272 24.00 -7.38 5.46
N SER A 273 23.63 -8.65 5.32
CA SER A 273 22.42 -9.24 5.91
C SER A 273 22.59 -9.57 7.40
N GLY A 274 21.49 -9.62 8.15
CA GLY A 274 21.51 -9.81 9.61
C GLY A 274 21.95 -8.57 10.41
N VAL A 275 22.05 -7.40 9.76
CA VAL A 275 22.52 -6.14 10.37
C VAL A 275 21.34 -5.19 10.53
N LYS A 276 20.96 -4.93 11.79
CA LYS A 276 19.85 -4.04 12.15
C LYS A 276 20.35 -2.65 12.52
N LEU A 277 19.79 -1.61 11.90
CA LEU A 277 19.98 -0.22 12.35
C LEU A 277 19.27 0.00 13.70
N THR A 278 20.00 0.53 14.67
CA THR A 278 19.49 0.82 16.02
C THR A 278 19.49 2.30 16.36
N GLY A 279 20.25 3.13 15.64
CA GLY A 279 20.29 4.58 15.84
C GLY A 279 21.04 5.29 14.73
N LEU A 280 20.79 6.58 14.59
CA LEU A 280 21.50 7.45 13.67
C LEU A 280 21.66 8.84 14.29
N GLU A 281 22.89 9.35 14.33
CA GLU A 281 23.21 10.62 14.99
C GLU A 281 24.29 11.38 14.22
N HIS A 282 24.28 12.71 14.31
CA HIS A 282 25.35 13.54 13.78
C HIS A 282 26.48 13.68 14.80
N ARG A 283 27.72 13.58 14.34
CA ARG A 283 28.89 14.04 15.09
C ARG A 283 29.02 15.56 15.01
N ALA A 284 29.86 16.11 15.89
CA ALA A 284 30.15 17.55 15.94
C ALA A 284 30.76 18.10 14.63
N ASP A 285 31.38 17.23 13.83
CA ASP A 285 31.95 17.56 12.51
C ASP A 285 30.93 17.49 11.35
N GLY A 286 29.66 17.16 11.64
CA GLY A 286 28.60 17.02 10.66
C GLY A 286 28.50 15.63 10.02
N THR A 287 29.38 14.68 10.35
CA THR A 287 29.31 13.31 9.84
C THR A 287 28.14 12.55 10.48
N LEU A 288 27.37 11.80 9.70
CA LEU A 288 26.34 10.90 10.22
C LEU A 288 26.96 9.58 10.68
N ILE A 289 26.52 9.11 11.84
CA ILE A 289 26.97 7.87 12.46
C ILE A 289 25.76 6.95 12.63
N ALA A 290 25.78 5.84 11.89
CA ALA A 290 24.79 4.79 12.02
C ALA A 290 25.24 3.75 13.05
N SER A 291 24.47 3.59 14.12
CA SER A 291 24.64 2.49 15.08
C SER A 291 23.86 1.28 14.61
N THR A 292 24.50 0.11 14.57
CA THR A 292 23.90 -1.15 14.12
C THR A 292 24.19 -2.29 15.08
N SER A 293 23.49 -3.42 14.92
CA SER A 293 23.77 -4.66 15.64
C SER A 293 25.15 -5.26 15.38
N ALA A 294 25.85 -4.82 14.34
CA ALA A 294 27.18 -5.32 13.95
C ALA A 294 28.31 -4.28 14.13
N GLY A 295 28.00 -3.11 14.71
CA GLY A 295 28.96 -2.03 14.91
C GLY A 295 28.46 -0.68 14.39
N ILE A 296 29.39 0.24 14.22
CA ILE A 296 29.11 1.62 13.83
C ILE A 296 29.59 1.86 12.39
N ILE A 297 28.78 2.54 11.59
CA ILE A 297 29.08 2.87 10.19
C ILE A 297 29.01 4.40 10.01
N PRO A 298 30.15 5.07 9.77
CA PRO A 298 30.16 6.48 9.37
C PRO A 298 29.70 6.68 7.92
N CYS A 299 28.85 7.68 7.70
CA CYS A 299 28.37 8.06 6.38
C CYS A 299 28.10 9.57 6.29
N ARG A 300 28.07 10.12 5.08
CA ARG A 300 27.63 11.50 4.83
C ARG A 300 26.12 11.59 4.72
N ASN A 301 25.51 10.59 4.08
CA ASN A 301 24.07 10.50 3.87
C ASN A 301 23.55 9.12 4.24
N CYS A 302 22.26 9.02 4.56
CA CYS A 302 21.60 7.76 4.85
C CYS A 302 20.24 7.66 4.14
N ILE A 303 20.01 6.57 3.41
CA ILE A 303 18.72 6.25 2.78
C ILE A 303 18.02 5.20 3.63
N LEU A 304 16.93 5.59 4.28
CA LEU A 304 16.08 4.69 5.06
C LEU A 304 15.01 4.06 4.17
N SER A 305 15.21 2.77 3.85
CA SER A 305 14.33 1.94 3.02
C SER A 305 13.70 0.77 3.82
N LEU A 306 13.40 1.04 5.08
CA LEU A 306 12.96 0.07 6.11
C LEU A 306 11.55 -0.52 5.91
N GLY A 307 10.75 0.05 5.00
CA GLY A 307 9.34 -0.29 4.83
C GLY A 307 8.46 0.11 6.04
N ARG A 308 7.17 -0.28 6.01
CA ARG A 308 6.24 -0.05 7.14
C ARG A 308 5.78 -1.31 7.85
N ARG A 309 5.93 -2.48 7.23
CA ARG A 309 5.52 -3.76 7.83
C ARG A 309 6.21 -3.98 9.18
N GLY A 310 7.46 -3.52 9.32
CA GLY A 310 8.19 -3.54 10.58
C GLY A 310 8.32 -4.94 11.18
N THR A 311 8.50 -4.98 12.50
CA THR A 311 8.57 -6.23 13.27
C THR A 311 7.14 -6.69 13.58
N PRO A 312 6.75 -7.97 13.38
CA PRO A 312 5.43 -8.43 13.75
C PRO A 312 5.10 -8.09 15.21
N ARG A 313 3.90 -7.53 15.44
CA ARG A 313 3.46 -7.20 16.80
C ARG A 313 3.22 -8.49 17.58
N ARG A 314 3.88 -8.62 18.72
CA ARG A 314 3.63 -9.70 19.68
C ARG A 314 2.34 -9.42 20.47
N LEU A 315 1.64 -10.48 20.84
CA LEU A 315 0.46 -10.48 21.68
C LEU A 315 0.83 -10.18 23.15
N GLY A 316 2.05 -10.53 23.57
CA GLY A 316 2.53 -10.34 24.94
C GLY A 316 1.84 -11.27 25.94
N VAL A 317 1.41 -12.45 25.49
CA VAL A 317 0.66 -13.42 26.30
C VAL A 317 1.52 -14.61 26.69
N PRO A 318 1.25 -15.26 27.84
CA PRO A 318 1.96 -16.47 28.22
C PRO A 318 1.86 -17.57 27.14
N GLY A 319 2.95 -18.30 26.92
CA GLY A 319 3.03 -19.38 25.93
C GLY A 319 3.26 -18.94 24.48
N GLU A 320 3.34 -17.63 24.23
CA GLU A 320 3.56 -17.06 22.88
C GLU A 320 4.93 -17.41 22.27
N ASP A 321 5.94 -17.71 23.09
CA ASP A 321 7.28 -18.11 22.62
C ASP A 321 7.34 -19.57 22.09
N SER A 322 6.22 -20.28 22.09
CA SER A 322 6.13 -21.64 21.53
C SER A 322 6.40 -21.66 20.02
N GLU A 323 7.10 -22.68 19.53
CA GLU A 323 7.37 -22.90 18.09
C GLU A 323 6.08 -23.05 17.25
N LYS A 324 4.96 -23.36 17.90
CA LYS A 324 3.64 -23.45 17.27
C LYS A 324 3.01 -22.08 16.99
N VAL A 325 3.55 -21.00 17.55
CA VAL A 325 3.05 -19.63 17.36
C VAL A 325 3.90 -18.93 16.31
N LEU A 326 3.32 -18.73 15.14
CA LEU A 326 3.96 -18.25 13.93
C LEU A 326 3.44 -16.85 13.60
N TYR A 327 4.33 -15.94 13.19
CA TYR A 327 3.96 -14.57 12.78
C TYR A 327 3.97 -14.38 11.26
N GLN A 328 4.08 -15.49 10.54
CA GLN A 328 4.10 -15.52 9.09
C GLN A 328 3.59 -16.87 8.60
N LEU A 329 2.77 -16.85 7.57
CA LEU A 329 2.43 -18.03 6.77
C LEU A 329 3.35 -18.06 5.55
N VAL A 330 4.22 -19.06 5.47
CA VAL A 330 5.15 -19.23 4.33
C VAL A 330 4.45 -19.93 3.18
N ASP A 331 3.94 -21.13 3.42
CA ASP A 331 3.14 -21.92 2.49
C ASP A 331 1.93 -22.48 3.25
N ALA A 332 0.75 -22.37 2.66
CA ALA A 332 -0.43 -23.00 3.23
C ALA A 332 -0.42 -24.51 3.02
N ALA A 333 0.20 -24.99 1.93
CA ALA A 333 0.22 -26.41 1.55
C ALA A 333 0.92 -27.31 2.59
N ASP A 334 1.79 -26.74 3.43
CA ASP A 334 2.46 -27.45 4.52
C ASP A 334 1.50 -27.84 5.66
N TYR A 335 0.29 -27.28 5.66
CA TYR A 335 -0.72 -27.48 6.70
C TYR A 335 -1.91 -28.24 6.13
N THR A 336 -2.00 -29.52 6.45
CA THR A 336 -3.14 -30.38 6.09
C THR A 336 -3.60 -31.19 7.30
N HIS A 337 -4.90 -31.43 7.42
CA HIS A 337 -5.50 -32.16 8.54
C HIS A 337 -5.20 -31.57 9.93
N GLN A 338 -5.04 -30.24 10.03
CA GLN A 338 -4.70 -29.56 11.29
C GLN A 338 -5.84 -28.67 11.81
N ASN A 339 -5.88 -28.48 13.12
CA ASN A 339 -6.63 -27.41 13.77
C ASN A 339 -5.76 -26.16 13.83
N LEU A 340 -6.21 -25.08 13.22
CA LEU A 340 -5.42 -23.87 13.02
C LEU A 340 -6.14 -22.67 13.61
N LEU A 341 -5.43 -21.88 14.41
CA LEU A 341 -5.93 -20.61 14.92
C LEU A 341 -5.24 -19.47 14.19
N VAL A 342 -6.02 -18.57 13.59
CA VAL A 342 -5.52 -17.32 13.01
C VAL A 342 -5.98 -16.17 13.89
N VAL A 343 -5.06 -15.30 14.30
CA VAL A 343 -5.33 -14.15 15.18
C VAL A 343 -5.17 -12.86 14.39
N GLY A 344 -6.26 -12.14 14.16
CA GLY A 344 -6.25 -10.88 13.43
C GLY A 344 -7.52 -10.65 12.59
N GLY A 345 -7.69 -9.44 12.07
CA GLY A 345 -8.89 -9.08 11.27
C GLY A 345 -8.61 -8.16 10.09
N GLY A 346 -7.34 -8.01 9.69
CA GLY A 346 -6.96 -7.31 8.46
C GLY A 346 -6.84 -8.27 7.27
N ASP A 347 -6.56 -7.73 6.08
CA ASP A 347 -6.45 -8.52 4.85
C ASP A 347 -5.42 -9.66 4.96
N SER A 348 -4.27 -9.46 5.64
CA SER A 348 -3.29 -10.53 5.82
C SER A 348 -3.81 -11.71 6.65
N ALA A 349 -4.61 -11.44 7.69
CA ALA A 349 -5.21 -12.48 8.51
C ALA A 349 -6.26 -13.27 7.71
N ILE A 350 -7.08 -12.56 6.93
CA ILE A 350 -8.14 -13.15 6.10
C ILE A 350 -7.55 -13.96 4.96
N GLU A 351 -6.54 -13.43 4.25
CA GLU A 351 -5.84 -14.14 3.17
C GLU A 351 -5.21 -15.45 3.70
N ALA A 352 -4.56 -15.40 4.87
CA ALA A 352 -3.97 -16.57 5.50
C ALA A 352 -5.05 -17.59 5.91
N ALA A 353 -6.12 -17.16 6.58
CA ALA A 353 -7.21 -18.03 6.99
C ALA A 353 -7.88 -18.72 5.79
N LEU A 354 -8.12 -17.98 4.70
CA LEU A 354 -8.68 -18.52 3.46
C LEU A 354 -7.73 -19.51 2.79
N ALA A 355 -6.42 -19.23 2.76
CA ALA A 355 -5.42 -20.11 2.17
C ALA A 355 -5.28 -21.44 2.95
N LEU A 356 -5.28 -21.35 4.28
CA LEU A 356 -5.25 -22.51 5.19
C LEU A 356 -6.53 -23.34 5.10
N ALA A 357 -7.69 -22.69 5.02
CA ALA A 357 -8.99 -23.36 4.90
C ALA A 357 -9.23 -24.00 3.54
N ALA A 358 -8.46 -23.61 2.51
CA ALA A 358 -8.49 -24.26 1.21
C ALA A 358 -7.74 -25.62 1.20
N GLN A 359 -6.94 -25.91 2.23
CA GLN A 359 -6.17 -27.14 2.29
C GLN A 359 -7.00 -28.31 2.83
N PRO A 360 -6.70 -29.55 2.39
CA PRO A 360 -7.44 -30.73 2.81
C PRO A 360 -7.45 -30.93 4.34
N GLY A 361 -8.64 -31.17 4.89
CA GLY A 361 -8.83 -31.60 6.28
C GLY A 361 -8.59 -30.55 7.37
N ASN A 362 -8.29 -29.30 7.01
CA ASN A 362 -8.03 -28.25 7.98
C ASN A 362 -9.31 -27.73 8.65
N ARG A 363 -9.20 -27.42 9.94
CA ARG A 363 -10.22 -26.70 10.71
C ARG A 363 -9.64 -25.36 11.13
N VAL A 364 -10.14 -24.27 10.56
CA VAL A 364 -9.59 -22.93 10.77
C VAL A 364 -10.53 -22.10 11.63
N ILE A 365 -10.02 -21.56 12.74
CA ILE A 365 -10.69 -20.57 13.57
C ILE A 365 -9.97 -19.23 13.40
N LEU A 366 -10.71 -18.17 13.10
CA LEU A 366 -10.21 -16.80 13.00
C LEU A 366 -10.69 -15.99 14.21
N SER A 367 -9.77 -15.68 15.12
CA SER A 367 -10.03 -14.84 16.29
C SER A 367 -9.78 -13.36 15.96
N TYR A 368 -10.79 -12.53 16.20
CA TYR A 368 -10.67 -11.09 16.03
C TYR A 368 -11.30 -10.30 17.19
N ARG A 369 -10.53 -9.36 17.74
CA ARG A 369 -10.89 -8.58 18.93
C ARG A 369 -12.05 -7.61 18.78
N ARG A 370 -12.50 -7.31 17.55
CA ARG A 370 -13.61 -6.37 17.29
C ARG A 370 -14.89 -7.12 16.92
N HIS A 371 -16.01 -6.41 16.90
CA HIS A 371 -17.33 -6.99 16.62
C HIS A 371 -17.62 -7.24 15.13
N ALA A 372 -16.82 -6.65 14.23
CA ALA A 372 -16.95 -6.81 12.78
C ALA A 372 -15.59 -6.53 12.10
N PHE A 373 -15.41 -6.97 10.85
CA PHE A 373 -14.24 -6.59 10.05
C PHE A 373 -14.31 -5.14 9.59
N PHE A 374 -13.24 -4.40 9.83
CA PHE A 374 -13.09 -3.00 9.45
C PHE A 374 -11.95 -2.87 8.46
N ARG A 375 -12.13 -2.04 7.43
CA ARG A 375 -11.05 -1.63 6.50
C ARG A 375 -10.36 -2.81 5.80
N ILE A 376 -11.11 -3.85 5.44
CA ILE A 376 -10.65 -4.95 4.58
C ILE A 376 -11.12 -4.73 3.15
N LYS A 377 -10.40 -5.26 2.16
CA LYS A 377 -10.80 -5.17 0.76
C LYS A 377 -12.12 -5.90 0.51
N ALA A 378 -13.00 -5.35 -0.32
CA ALA A 378 -14.30 -5.96 -0.66
C ALA A 378 -14.18 -7.43 -1.09
N ARG A 379 -13.22 -7.74 -1.96
CA ARG A 379 -12.96 -9.12 -2.39
C ARG A 379 -12.66 -10.07 -1.21
N ASN A 380 -11.90 -9.61 -0.22
CA ASN A 380 -11.58 -10.43 0.95
C ASN A 380 -12.79 -10.55 1.88
N ARG A 381 -13.62 -9.51 1.98
CA ARG A 381 -14.91 -9.53 2.69
C ARG A 381 -15.86 -10.58 2.13
N GLU A 382 -16.11 -10.54 0.82
CA GLU A 382 -16.99 -11.51 0.15
C GLU A 382 -16.48 -12.95 0.34
N ARG A 383 -15.17 -13.16 0.20
CA ARG A 383 -14.56 -14.50 0.34
C ARG A 383 -14.62 -15.04 1.77
N ILE A 384 -14.42 -14.21 2.78
CA ILE A 384 -14.49 -14.67 4.19
C ILE A 384 -15.94 -14.94 4.60
N GLU A 385 -16.89 -14.12 4.15
CA GLU A 385 -18.32 -14.32 4.40
C GLU A 385 -18.81 -15.63 3.76
N ALA A 386 -18.43 -15.89 2.50
CA ALA A 386 -18.72 -17.17 1.85
C ALA A 386 -18.09 -18.36 2.59
N ALA A 387 -16.82 -18.25 2.99
CA ALA A 387 -16.14 -19.32 3.74
C ALA A 387 -16.78 -19.61 5.11
N GLN A 388 -17.33 -18.58 5.77
CA GLN A 388 -18.07 -18.73 7.01
C GLN A 388 -19.42 -19.40 6.79
N GLN A 389 -20.17 -19.01 5.74
CA GLN A 389 -21.45 -19.63 5.39
C GLN A 389 -21.30 -21.11 5.02
N GLU A 390 -20.20 -21.46 4.34
CA GLU A 390 -19.86 -22.83 3.99
C GLU A 390 -19.30 -23.65 5.16
N GLY A 391 -19.09 -23.02 6.34
CA GLY A 391 -18.53 -23.68 7.52
C GLY A 391 -17.05 -24.06 7.41
N ARG A 392 -16.33 -23.54 6.39
CA ARG A 392 -14.89 -23.77 6.21
C ARG A 392 -14.03 -23.00 7.21
N ILE A 393 -14.51 -21.84 7.66
CA ILE A 393 -13.83 -20.99 8.65
C ILE A 393 -14.83 -20.59 9.72
N GLU A 394 -14.47 -20.81 10.97
CA GLU A 394 -15.19 -20.27 12.11
C GLU A 394 -14.60 -18.92 12.51
N VAL A 395 -15.40 -17.86 12.51
CA VAL A 395 -14.96 -16.51 12.90
C VAL A 395 -15.46 -16.17 14.30
N LEU A 396 -14.53 -15.86 15.21
CA LEU A 396 -14.81 -15.45 16.57
C LEU A 396 -14.56 -13.95 16.73
N PHE A 397 -15.61 -13.15 16.61
CA PHE A 397 -15.57 -11.73 16.94
C PHE A 397 -15.51 -11.49 18.45
N ASN A 398 -15.09 -10.29 18.83
CA ASN A 398 -14.88 -9.87 20.21
C ASN A 398 -14.01 -10.84 21.03
N SER A 399 -13.11 -11.58 20.37
CA SER A 399 -12.26 -12.57 21.00
C SER A 399 -10.80 -12.12 21.09
N GLN A 400 -10.13 -12.41 22.19
CA GLN A 400 -8.71 -12.12 22.40
C GLN A 400 -8.03 -13.33 23.04
N VAL A 401 -6.82 -13.67 22.60
CA VAL A 401 -6.01 -14.71 23.24
C VAL A 401 -5.57 -14.22 24.62
N GLU A 402 -5.74 -15.05 25.65
CA GLU A 402 -5.21 -14.80 27.01
C GLU A 402 -3.90 -15.52 27.25
N HIS A 403 -3.77 -16.77 26.79
CA HIS A 403 -2.53 -17.54 26.81
C HIS A 403 -2.59 -18.74 25.86
N PHE A 404 -1.43 -19.35 25.62
CA PHE A 404 -1.26 -20.63 24.93
C PHE A 404 -0.74 -21.69 25.91
N GLU A 405 -1.32 -22.87 25.88
CA GLU A 405 -0.90 -24.00 26.71
C GLU A 405 -1.08 -25.32 25.96
N SER A 406 -0.04 -26.14 25.87
CA SER A 406 -0.11 -27.55 25.43
C SER A 406 -0.86 -27.81 24.10
N GLY A 407 -0.70 -26.94 23.10
CA GLY A 407 -1.42 -27.07 21.81
C GLY A 407 -2.87 -26.56 21.84
N GLN A 408 -3.21 -25.78 22.85
CA GLN A 408 -4.48 -25.09 22.99
C GLN A 408 -4.24 -23.59 23.18
N ALA A 409 -5.23 -22.79 22.80
CA ALA A 409 -5.31 -21.37 23.07
C ALA A 409 -6.55 -21.09 23.90
N LEU A 410 -6.42 -20.35 25.00
CA LEU A 410 -7.56 -19.82 25.73
C LEU A 410 -7.92 -18.45 25.16
N LEU A 411 -9.14 -18.31 24.67
CA LEU A 411 -9.69 -17.06 24.15
C LEU A 411 -10.69 -16.47 25.14
N ILE A 412 -10.56 -15.17 25.42
CA ILE A 412 -11.56 -14.39 26.15
C ILE A 412 -12.56 -13.83 25.16
N LEU A 413 -13.84 -14.11 25.42
CA LEU A 413 -14.95 -13.56 24.67
C LEU A 413 -15.45 -12.32 25.40
N ASN A 414 -15.59 -11.23 24.66
CA ASN A 414 -16.05 -9.94 25.19
C ASN A 414 -17.40 -9.54 24.59
N SER A 415 -18.16 -8.72 25.32
CA SER A 415 -19.31 -8.01 24.75
C SER A 415 -18.86 -6.98 23.71
N SER A 416 -19.75 -6.61 22.78
CA SER A 416 -19.52 -5.50 21.84
C SER A 416 -19.31 -4.16 22.54
N GLU A 417 -19.85 -3.99 23.74
CA GLU A 417 -19.69 -2.80 24.59
C GLU A 417 -18.45 -2.88 25.52
N GLY A 418 -17.71 -3.98 25.45
CA GLY A 418 -16.60 -4.27 26.36
C GLY A 418 -17.01 -5.08 27.59
N GLY A 419 -16.03 -5.71 28.22
CA GLY A 419 -16.23 -6.61 29.37
C GLY A 419 -16.27 -8.09 28.97
N ARG A 420 -15.64 -8.93 29.81
CA ARG A 420 -15.55 -10.40 29.65
C ARG A 420 -16.94 -11.00 29.83
N VAL A 421 -17.43 -11.68 28.80
CA VAL A 421 -18.71 -12.42 28.82
C VAL A 421 -18.50 -13.93 28.89
N GLY A 422 -17.29 -14.40 28.59
CA GLY A 422 -16.95 -15.81 28.72
C GLY A 422 -15.53 -16.10 28.25
N GLU A 423 -15.22 -17.37 28.20
CA GLU A 423 -13.95 -17.90 27.72
C GLU A 423 -14.21 -19.10 26.82
N ARG A 424 -13.28 -19.36 25.90
CA ARG A 424 -13.34 -20.50 25.01
C ARG A 424 -11.96 -21.06 24.79
N GLN A 425 -11.81 -22.34 25.09
CA GLN A 425 -10.61 -23.08 24.78
C GLN A 425 -10.68 -23.61 23.35
N VAL A 426 -9.59 -23.43 22.60
CA VAL A 426 -9.49 -23.84 21.20
C VAL A 426 -8.27 -24.72 21.04
N SER A 427 -8.44 -25.91 20.46
CA SER A 427 -7.32 -26.75 20.03
C SER A 427 -6.68 -26.12 18.80
N ALA A 428 -5.36 -25.92 18.83
CA ALA A 428 -4.61 -25.34 17.72
C ALA A 428 -3.23 -26.03 17.62
N ASP A 429 -3.05 -26.80 16.56
CA ASP A 429 -1.79 -27.44 16.21
C ASP A 429 -0.74 -26.38 15.84
N SER A 430 -1.20 -25.35 15.11
CA SER A 430 -0.43 -24.14 14.81
C SER A 430 -1.29 -22.89 14.97
N VAL A 431 -0.66 -21.79 15.39
CA VAL A 431 -1.28 -20.48 15.59
C VAL A 431 -0.59 -19.46 14.69
N PHE A 432 -1.34 -18.74 13.87
CA PHE A 432 -0.82 -17.66 13.04
C PHE A 432 -1.27 -16.29 13.54
N VAL A 433 -0.31 -15.47 13.99
CA VAL A 433 -0.56 -14.14 14.53
C VAL A 433 -0.34 -13.06 13.47
N PHE A 434 -1.43 -12.39 13.10
CA PHE A 434 -1.47 -11.25 12.18
C PHE A 434 -2.05 -10.01 12.88
N ALA A 435 -1.45 -9.63 14.01
CA ALA A 435 -1.85 -8.47 14.83
C ALA A 435 -1.36 -7.11 14.30
N GLY A 436 -0.86 -7.08 13.06
CA GLY A 436 -0.11 -5.97 12.47
C GLY A 436 1.39 -6.06 12.79
N GLY A 437 2.15 -5.08 12.31
CA GLY A 437 3.55 -4.90 12.70
C GLY A 437 3.75 -3.58 13.44
N GLU A 438 4.89 -3.46 14.09
CA GLU A 438 5.41 -2.23 14.67
C GLU A 438 6.29 -1.56 13.63
N PRO A 439 5.81 -0.50 12.97
CA PRO A 439 6.62 0.25 12.02
C PRO A 439 7.83 0.87 12.74
N PRO A 440 8.89 1.25 12.02
CA PRO A 440 10.12 1.78 12.61
C PRO A 440 9.96 3.20 13.20
N TYR A 441 8.74 3.63 13.55
CA TYR A 441 8.46 4.98 14.06
C TYR A 441 9.20 5.32 15.36
N PRO A 442 9.33 4.42 16.36
CA PRO A 442 10.13 4.74 17.55
C PRO A 442 11.59 5.07 17.22
N LEU A 443 12.20 4.29 16.31
CA LEU A 443 13.55 4.54 15.81
C LEU A 443 13.63 5.90 15.10
N LEU A 444 12.72 6.17 14.16
CA LEU A 444 12.70 7.43 13.42
C LEU A 444 12.51 8.64 14.34
N LYS A 445 11.62 8.54 15.33
CA LYS A 445 11.43 9.58 16.34
C LYS A 445 12.67 9.80 17.19
N SER A 446 13.36 8.72 17.58
CA SER A 446 14.64 8.84 18.32
C SER A 446 15.76 9.49 17.51
N ILE A 447 15.73 9.36 16.18
CA ILE A 447 16.66 10.04 15.25
C ILE A 447 16.30 11.53 15.09
N GLY A 448 15.08 11.94 15.45
CA GLY A 448 14.59 13.32 15.29
C GLY A 448 13.72 13.53 14.04
N VAL A 449 13.28 12.45 13.38
CA VAL A 449 12.37 12.54 12.23
C VAL A 449 10.96 12.93 12.69
N HIS A 450 10.43 14.02 12.14
CA HIS A 450 9.09 14.53 12.42
C HIS A 450 8.01 13.82 11.61
N PHE A 451 6.78 13.78 12.14
CA PHE A 451 5.60 13.14 11.53
C PHE A 451 4.44 14.14 11.40
N GLY A 452 3.49 13.86 10.50
CA GLY A 452 2.35 14.73 10.20
C GLY A 452 1.46 15.04 11.41
N GLY A 453 1.59 16.27 11.93
CA GLY A 453 0.91 16.80 13.11
C GLY A 453 1.79 17.74 13.95
N GLU A 454 3.12 17.71 13.76
CA GLU A 454 4.08 18.61 14.43
C GLU A 454 4.60 19.73 13.50
N VAL A 455 3.81 20.15 12.51
CA VAL A 455 4.20 21.22 11.56
C VAL A 455 4.18 22.60 12.23
N GLU A 456 3.49 22.74 13.36
CA GLU A 456 3.27 24.04 14.03
C GLU A 456 4.49 24.63 14.75
N LYS A 457 5.70 24.06 14.64
CA LYS A 457 6.91 24.63 15.29
C LYS A 457 8.07 24.99 14.37
N LEU A 458 8.02 24.66 13.08
CA LEU A 458 9.12 24.97 12.14
C LEU A 458 8.94 26.26 11.35
N ARG A 459 7.88 27.04 11.62
CA ARG A 459 7.66 28.36 11.01
C ARG A 459 8.00 29.56 11.89
N GLU A 460 8.51 29.35 13.11
CA GLU A 460 8.86 30.44 14.04
C GLU A 460 10.34 30.50 14.44
N ALA A 461 11.22 29.78 13.75
CA ALA A 461 12.67 29.90 13.95
C ALA A 461 13.34 30.48 12.70
N GLY A 462 13.37 31.82 12.64
CA GLY A 462 14.39 32.65 11.98
C GLY A 462 14.51 32.55 10.48
#